data_AF-A0A0D3FM65-F1
#
_entry.id   AF-A0A0D3FM65-F1
#
_cell.length_a   1.000
_cell.length_b   1.000
_cell.length_c   1.000
_cell.angle_alpha   90.00
_cell.angle_beta   90.00
_cell.angle_gamma   90.00
#
_symmetry.space_group_name_H-M   'P 1'
#
loop_
_entity.id
_entity.type
_entity.pdbx_description
1 polymer ?
#
loop_
_entity_poly.entity_id
_entity_poly.type
_entity_poly.pdbx_seq_one_letter_code
_entity_poly.pdbx_strand_id
1 'polypeptide(L)'
;MATPRTLVPILPPVAALLLLLVAASSIPLLAAAQPADACGGAPDQAAADGACHDVPRALRLKLIAIPTILVSSVVGVCLPLLSRSGHRHGHGHGHGHGMAVAKPDDVEATQVQLRRNRVVVQVLEMGIVVHSVVIGLGMGASQNVCTIRPLVAAMCFHQMFEGMGLGGCILQAEYGRRMRSVLVFFFSTTTPFGIALGLALTRVYRDNSPTALVVVGLLNAASAGLLHYMALVELLAADFMGPKLQGNVRLQLAAFLAVLLGAGGMSVMAKWA
;
A
#
# COMPACT_ATOMS: atom_id res chain seq x y z
N MET A 1 9.75 -16.63 40.91
CA MET A 1 8.63 -15.74 40.54
C MET A 1 9.18 -14.63 39.66
N ALA A 2 9.08 -14.78 38.34
CA ALA A 2 9.46 -13.73 37.40
C ALA A 2 8.19 -12.95 37.03
N THR A 3 8.20 -11.64 37.25
CA THR A 3 7.15 -10.72 36.85
C THR A 3 7.10 -10.60 35.32
N PRO A 4 5.91 -10.67 34.68
CA PRO A 4 5.81 -10.44 33.25
C PRO A 4 6.00 -8.94 33.00
N ARG A 5 7.14 -8.57 32.38
CA ARG A 5 7.28 -7.24 31.79
C ARG A 5 6.31 -7.16 30.62
N THR A 6 5.23 -6.41 30.80
CA THR A 6 4.37 -5.93 29.73
C THR A 6 5.21 -5.10 28.78
N LEU A 7 5.68 -5.73 27.71
CA LEU A 7 6.34 -5.06 26.60
C LEU A 7 5.23 -4.29 25.86
N VAL A 8 4.88 -3.10 26.33
CA VAL A 8 4.18 -2.14 25.48
C VAL A 8 5.19 -1.78 24.40
N PRO A 9 4.98 -2.13 23.13
CA PRO A 9 5.90 -1.73 22.08
C PRO A 9 5.81 -0.20 21.98
N ILE A 10 6.80 0.49 22.52
CA ILE A 10 6.94 1.94 22.34
C ILE A 10 7.16 2.14 20.86
N LEU A 11 6.14 2.63 20.16
CA LEU A 11 6.23 2.98 18.76
C LEU A 11 7.41 3.98 18.62
N PRO A 12 8.40 3.73 17.72
CA PRO A 12 9.54 4.62 17.61
C PRO A 12 9.06 6.04 17.28
N PRO A 13 9.73 7.10 17.77
CA PRO A 13 9.27 8.49 17.62
C PRO A 13 9.06 8.91 16.17
N VAL A 14 9.79 8.28 15.24
CA VAL A 14 9.64 8.49 13.79
C VAL A 14 8.35 7.85 13.24
N ALA A 15 7.94 6.68 13.72
CA ALA A 15 6.67 6.06 13.32
C ALA A 15 5.46 6.82 13.90
N ALA A 16 5.58 7.38 15.11
CA ALA A 16 4.58 8.30 15.65
C ALA A 16 4.49 9.59 14.81
N LEU A 17 5.62 10.15 14.38
CA LEU A 17 5.66 11.31 13.48
C LEU A 17 5.04 11.00 12.11
N LEU A 18 5.32 9.83 11.53
CA LEU A 18 4.74 9.40 10.25
C LEU A 18 3.21 9.21 10.36
N LEU A 19 2.73 8.58 11.44
CA LEU A 19 1.29 8.47 11.70
C LEU A 19 0.64 9.84 11.93
N LEU A 20 1.31 10.76 12.62
CA LEU A 20 0.86 12.14 12.78
C LEU A 20 0.84 12.90 11.44
N LEU A 21 1.79 12.65 10.54
CA LEU A 21 1.79 13.22 9.19
C LEU A 21 0.66 12.65 8.32
N VAL A 22 0.35 11.35 8.43
CA VAL A 22 -0.84 10.76 7.79
C VAL A 22 -2.11 11.38 8.36
N ALA A 23 -2.24 11.43 9.69
CA ALA A 23 -3.39 12.04 10.34
C ALA A 23 -3.54 13.50 9.91
N ALA A 24 -2.47 14.29 9.98
CA ALA A 24 -2.45 15.71 9.61
C ALA A 24 -2.74 15.97 8.13
N SER A 25 -2.20 15.14 7.23
CA SER A 25 -2.52 15.23 5.79
C SER A 25 -3.94 14.77 5.49
N SER A 26 -4.53 13.92 6.32
CA SER A 26 -5.93 13.51 6.21
C SER A 26 -6.91 14.55 6.79
N ILE A 27 -6.46 15.53 7.59
CA ILE A 27 -7.31 16.59 8.18
C ILE A 27 -8.01 17.43 7.09
N PRO A 28 -7.35 17.90 6.02
CA PRO A 28 -8.03 18.56 4.89
C PRO A 28 -9.11 17.71 4.24
N LEU A 29 -8.93 16.39 4.16
CA LEU A 29 -9.92 15.46 3.59
C LEU A 29 -11.11 15.27 4.54
N LEU A 30 -10.86 15.17 5.85
CA LEU A 30 -11.90 15.10 6.88
C LEU A 30 -12.65 16.43 7.01
N ALA A 31 -11.98 17.56 6.81
CA ALA A 31 -12.60 18.88 6.76
C ALA A 31 -13.39 19.11 5.47
N ALA A 32 -13.00 18.47 4.36
CA ALA A 32 -13.72 18.45 3.10
C ALA A 32 -14.83 17.38 3.04
N ALA A 33 -14.82 16.43 3.99
CA ALA A 33 -15.89 15.48 4.24
C ALA A 33 -17.06 16.21 4.91
N GLN A 34 -17.97 16.72 4.08
CA GLN A 34 -19.32 16.96 4.55
C GLN A 34 -19.95 15.63 4.99
N PRO A 35 -20.84 15.63 5.99
CA PRO A 35 -21.47 14.41 6.48
C PRO A 35 -22.08 13.62 5.32
N ALA A 36 -21.94 12.30 5.40
CA ALA A 36 -22.44 11.33 4.43
C ALA A 36 -23.95 11.50 4.14
N ASP A 37 -24.66 12.27 4.95
CA ASP A 37 -26.09 12.59 4.82
C ASP A 37 -26.44 13.29 3.48
N ALA A 38 -25.48 13.95 2.81
CA ALA A 38 -25.72 14.54 1.48
C ALA A 38 -25.60 13.53 0.32
N CYS A 39 -25.03 12.34 0.54
CA CYS A 39 -24.75 11.37 -0.53
C CYS A 39 -25.15 9.92 -0.18
N GLY A 40 -25.66 9.69 1.04
CA GLY A 40 -26.12 8.39 1.54
C GLY A 40 -27.64 8.27 1.69
N GLY A 41 -28.41 9.26 1.20
CA GLY A 41 -29.87 9.16 1.12
C GLY A 41 -30.32 8.18 0.04
N ALA A 42 -31.52 7.61 0.23
CA ALA A 42 -32.17 6.70 -0.71
C ALA A 42 -32.06 7.18 -2.19
N PRO A 43 -32.03 6.24 -3.17
CA PRO A 43 -31.75 6.52 -4.59
C PRO A 43 -32.64 7.60 -5.23
N ASP A 44 -33.77 7.93 -4.62
CA ASP A 44 -34.76 8.90 -5.14
C ASP A 44 -34.44 10.37 -4.81
N GLN A 45 -33.51 10.67 -3.89
CA GLN A 45 -33.19 12.07 -3.50
C GLN A 45 -31.86 12.61 -4.06
N ALA A 46 -30.92 11.74 -4.44
CA ALA A 46 -29.71 12.16 -5.16
C ALA A 46 -30.00 12.59 -6.62
N ALA A 47 -31.16 12.21 -7.16
CA ALA A 47 -31.61 12.57 -8.49
C ALA A 47 -32.20 14.00 -8.58
N ALA A 48 -32.50 14.64 -7.44
CA ALA A 48 -33.21 15.92 -7.42
C ALA A 48 -32.30 17.15 -7.60
N ASP A 49 -31.02 17.07 -7.23
CA ASP A 49 -30.09 18.18 -7.37
C ASP A 49 -28.78 17.72 -8.02
N GLY A 50 -28.31 18.43 -9.05
CA GLY A 50 -26.99 18.25 -9.69
C GLY A 50 -25.79 18.51 -8.76
N ALA A 51 -25.94 18.37 -7.44
CA ALA A 51 -24.97 18.65 -6.39
C ALA A 51 -23.75 17.71 -6.39
N CYS A 52 -23.86 16.51 -7.00
CA CYS A 52 -22.75 15.56 -7.09
C CYS A 52 -21.82 15.80 -8.28
N HIS A 53 -22.26 16.52 -9.32
CA HIS A 53 -21.48 16.78 -10.52
C HIS A 53 -21.01 18.24 -10.56
N ASP A 54 -19.94 18.52 -9.80
CA ASP A 54 -19.34 19.85 -9.68
C ASP A 54 -17.85 19.77 -10.01
N VAL A 55 -17.50 20.21 -11.23
CA VAL A 55 -16.13 20.16 -11.77
C VAL A 55 -15.14 20.99 -10.92
N PRO A 56 -15.44 22.26 -10.53
CA PRO A 56 -14.59 23.02 -9.61
C PRO A 56 -14.32 22.32 -8.27
N ARG A 57 -15.35 21.71 -7.65
CA ARG A 57 -15.19 21.00 -6.37
C ARG A 57 -14.42 19.69 -6.56
N ALA A 58 -14.71 18.94 -7.62
CA ALA A 58 -14.00 17.72 -7.97
C ALA A 58 -12.50 17.99 -8.20
N LEU A 59 -12.16 19.09 -8.88
CA LEU A 59 -10.78 19.53 -9.08
C LEU A 59 -10.09 19.82 -7.74
N ARG A 60 -10.74 20.57 -6.84
CA ARG A 60 -10.18 20.85 -5.51
C ARG A 60 -9.92 19.57 -4.71
N LEU A 61 -10.86 18.63 -4.72
CA LEU A 61 -10.70 17.33 -4.06
C LEU A 61 -9.53 16.53 -4.63
N LYS A 62 -9.37 16.48 -5.96
CA LYS A 62 -8.23 15.83 -6.62
C LYS A 62 -6.89 16.47 -6.25
N LEU A 63 -6.84 17.81 -6.18
CA LEU A 63 -5.63 18.54 -5.79
C LEU A 63 -5.25 18.31 -4.32
N ILE A 64 -6.24 18.11 -3.44
CA ILE A 64 -6.01 17.69 -2.05
C ILE A 64 -5.58 16.22 -2.00
N ALA A 65 -6.19 15.35 -2.82
CA ALA A 65 -5.88 13.92 -2.84
C ALA A 65 -4.43 13.59 -3.19
N ILE A 66 -3.82 14.35 -4.11
CA ILE A 66 -2.43 14.15 -4.55
C ILE A 66 -1.44 14.13 -3.36
N PRO A 67 -1.32 15.19 -2.54
CA PRO A 67 -0.42 15.18 -1.40
C PRO A 67 -0.84 14.19 -0.30
N THR A 68 -2.14 13.94 -0.08
CA THR A 68 -2.58 12.97 0.95
C THR A 68 -2.17 11.54 0.60
N ILE A 69 -2.41 11.12 -0.64
CA ILE A 69 -2.05 9.79 -1.12
C ILE A 69 -0.53 9.62 -1.14
N LEU A 70 0.22 10.65 -1.55
CA LEU A 70 1.68 10.63 -1.53
C LEU A 70 2.20 10.42 -0.10
N VAL A 71 1.70 11.17 0.89
CA VAL A 71 2.10 10.99 2.29
C VAL A 71 1.73 9.59 2.79
N SER A 72 0.51 9.12 2.53
CA SER A 72 0.08 7.77 2.92
C SER A 72 1.00 6.69 2.34
N SER A 73 1.39 6.83 1.07
CA SER A 73 2.31 5.93 0.37
C SER A 73 3.66 5.86 1.06
N VAL A 74 4.27 7.04 1.31
CA VAL A 74 5.59 7.13 1.95
C VAL A 74 5.55 6.51 3.34
N VAL A 75 4.48 6.74 4.10
CA VAL A 75 4.32 6.18 5.43
C VAL A 75 4.17 4.65 5.37
N GLY A 76 3.30 4.15 4.49
CA GLY A 76 3.09 2.71 4.30
C GLY A 76 4.39 1.97 3.99
N VAL A 77 5.17 2.47 3.03
CA VAL A 77 6.43 1.82 2.63
C VAL A 77 7.57 2.01 3.63
N CYS A 78 7.62 3.13 4.36
CA CYS A 78 8.68 3.40 5.32
C CYS A 78 8.46 2.72 6.68
N LEU A 79 7.21 2.43 7.08
CA LEU A 79 6.91 1.88 8.39
C LEU A 79 7.62 0.53 8.67
N PRO A 80 7.62 -0.47 7.74
CA PRO A 80 8.42 -1.68 7.90
C PRO A 80 9.91 -1.38 8.02
N LEU A 81 10.44 -0.47 7.19
CA LEU A 81 11.87 -0.12 7.13
C LEU A 81 12.40 0.41 8.48
N LEU A 82 11.56 1.17 9.19
CA LEU A 82 11.91 1.78 10.47
C LEU A 82 11.74 0.81 11.66
N SER A 83 10.80 -0.13 11.58
CA SER A 83 10.57 -1.14 12.62
C SER A 83 11.84 -1.96 12.92
N ARG A 84 12.65 -2.25 11.89
CA ARG A 84 13.93 -2.98 12.07
C ARG A 84 15.03 -2.14 12.75
N SER A 85 14.93 -0.81 12.75
CA SER A 85 15.92 0.08 13.38
C SER A 85 15.68 0.28 14.88
N GLY A 86 14.46 0.04 15.37
CA GLY A 86 14.12 0.15 16.80
C GLY A 86 14.63 -0.99 17.68
N HIS A 87 15.11 -2.10 17.08
CA HIS A 87 15.63 -3.26 17.81
C HIS A 87 17.18 -3.29 17.88
N ARG A 88 17.82 -2.11 17.93
CA ARG A 88 19.28 -1.96 18.07
C ARG A 88 19.75 -1.37 19.41
N HIS A 89 18.94 -1.43 20.46
CA HIS A 89 19.40 -1.14 21.82
C HIS A 89 19.04 -2.26 22.79
N GLY A 90 20.00 -3.17 22.99
CA GLY A 90 19.90 -4.25 23.97
C GLY A 90 20.77 -5.47 23.71
N HIS A 91 21.96 -5.34 23.13
CA HIS A 91 22.94 -6.43 23.14
C HIS A 91 24.22 -5.98 23.82
N GLY A 92 24.38 -6.43 25.07
CA GLY A 92 25.65 -6.43 25.77
C GLY A 92 26.68 -7.23 24.98
N HIS A 93 27.91 -6.71 24.98
CA HIS A 93 29.09 -7.32 24.38
C HIS A 93 29.30 -8.76 24.86
N GLY A 94 29.25 -9.71 23.92
CA GLY A 94 29.86 -11.02 24.04
C GLY A 94 30.75 -11.24 22.82
N HIS A 95 32.04 -10.91 22.94
CA HIS A 95 33.05 -11.22 21.94
C HIS A 95 33.35 -12.73 21.96
N GLY A 96 32.79 -13.48 21.01
CA GLY A 96 33.23 -14.82 20.65
C GLY A 96 33.73 -14.82 19.21
N HIS A 97 35.04 -14.73 19.03
CA HIS A 97 35.68 -14.93 17.72
C HIS A 97 35.60 -16.41 17.33
N GLY A 98 34.50 -16.79 16.69
CA GLY A 98 34.39 -18.04 15.94
C GLY A 98 34.34 -17.71 14.45
N MET A 99 35.45 -17.86 13.74
CA MET A 99 35.47 -17.92 12.29
C MET A 99 34.80 -19.24 11.87
N ALA A 100 33.47 -19.29 11.95
CA ALA A 100 32.70 -20.28 11.23
C ALA A 100 32.87 -19.94 9.74
N VAL A 101 33.82 -20.61 9.10
CA VAL A 101 33.83 -20.74 7.64
C VAL A 101 32.49 -21.34 7.28
N ALA A 102 31.58 -20.51 6.79
CA ALA A 102 30.32 -20.97 6.23
C ALA A 102 30.65 -22.02 5.17
N LYS A 103 29.97 -23.19 5.21
CA LYS A 103 30.17 -24.20 4.19
C LYS A 103 29.83 -23.58 2.82
N PRO A 104 30.52 -23.97 1.73
CA PRO A 104 30.22 -23.47 0.40
C PRO A 104 28.72 -23.54 0.06
N ASP A 105 28.06 -24.62 0.47
CA ASP A 105 26.63 -24.88 0.27
C ASP A 105 25.71 -23.86 0.97
N ASP A 106 26.08 -23.38 2.17
CA ASP A 106 25.28 -22.42 2.95
C ASP A 106 25.36 -21.00 2.36
N VAL A 107 26.52 -20.66 1.79
CA VAL A 107 26.75 -19.38 1.10
C VAL A 107 25.96 -19.35 -0.21
N GLU A 108 25.97 -20.44 -0.97
CA GLU A 108 25.21 -20.55 -2.23
C GLU A 108 23.70 -20.44 -1.99
N ALA A 109 23.16 -21.18 -1.02
CA ALA A 109 21.73 -21.14 -0.68
C ALA A 109 21.28 -19.72 -0.25
N THR A 110 22.10 -19.01 0.53
CA THR A 110 21.84 -17.62 0.93
C THR A 110 21.82 -16.68 -0.28
N GLN A 111 22.77 -16.82 -1.21
CA GLN A 111 22.81 -16.00 -2.43
C GLN A 111 21.61 -16.26 -3.34
N VAL A 112 21.16 -17.51 -3.47
CA VAL A 112 19.96 -17.87 -4.24
C VAL A 112 18.72 -17.23 -3.63
N GLN A 113 18.55 -17.29 -2.31
CA GLN A 113 17.43 -16.66 -1.62
C GLN A 113 17.42 -15.14 -1.79
N LEU A 114 18.58 -14.48 -1.69
CA LEU A 114 18.68 -13.04 -1.92
C LEU A 114 18.34 -12.65 -3.36
N ARG A 115 18.77 -13.43 -4.37
CA ARG A 115 18.37 -13.20 -5.76
C ARG A 115 16.86 -13.33 -5.93
N ARG A 116 16.25 -14.36 -5.34
CA ARG A 116 14.80 -14.55 -5.38
C ARG A 116 14.06 -13.34 -4.79
N ASN A 117 14.45 -12.91 -3.58
CA ASN A 117 13.85 -11.74 -2.92
C ASN A 117 13.99 -10.46 -3.77
N ARG A 118 15.12 -10.29 -4.47
CA ARG A 118 15.34 -9.17 -5.39
C ARG A 118 14.46 -9.23 -6.63
N VAL A 119 14.22 -10.41 -7.18
CA VAL A 119 13.28 -10.58 -8.31
C VAL A 119 11.86 -10.30 -7.84
N VAL A 120 11.44 -10.87 -6.71
CA VAL A 120 10.10 -10.68 -6.14
C VAL A 120 9.79 -9.19 -5.96
N VAL A 121 10.69 -8.43 -5.33
CA VAL A 121 10.44 -7.00 -5.11
C VAL A 121 10.43 -6.18 -6.42
N GLN A 122 11.21 -6.55 -7.43
CA GLN A 122 11.22 -5.86 -8.72
C GLN A 122 9.94 -6.14 -9.53
N VAL A 123 9.48 -7.39 -9.54
CA VAL A 123 8.22 -7.78 -10.19
C VAL A 123 7.03 -7.17 -9.46
N LEU A 124 7.05 -7.18 -8.12
CA LEU A 124 6.02 -6.55 -7.30
C LEU A 124 5.96 -5.03 -7.57
N GLU A 125 7.09 -4.33 -7.57
CA GLU A 125 7.16 -2.90 -7.88
C GLU A 125 6.59 -2.61 -9.28
N MET A 126 6.99 -3.38 -10.30
CA MET A 126 6.47 -3.22 -11.67
C MET A 126 4.95 -3.39 -11.72
N GLY A 127 4.42 -4.41 -11.04
CA GLY A 127 2.97 -4.65 -10.97
C GLY A 127 2.23 -3.54 -10.24
N ILE A 128 2.77 -3.05 -9.12
CA ILE A 128 2.20 -1.93 -8.37
C ILE A 128 2.23 -0.65 -9.20
N VAL A 129 3.31 -0.38 -9.95
CA VAL A 129 3.41 0.82 -10.81
C VAL A 129 2.31 0.81 -11.85
N VAL A 130 2.12 -0.29 -12.58
CA VAL A 130 1.06 -0.38 -13.59
C VAL A 130 -0.32 -0.23 -12.95
N HIS A 131 -0.56 -0.91 -11.82
CA HIS A 131 -1.83 -0.81 -11.08
C HIS A 131 -2.14 0.63 -10.66
N SER A 132 -1.16 1.27 -10.04
CA SER A 132 -1.24 2.62 -9.48
C SER A 132 -1.51 3.68 -10.54
N VAL A 133 -0.94 3.55 -11.75
CA VAL A 133 -1.26 4.46 -12.87
C VAL A 133 -2.71 4.31 -13.29
N VAL A 134 -3.21 3.07 -13.44
CA VAL A 134 -4.58 2.81 -13.92
C VAL A 134 -5.61 3.33 -12.93
N ILE A 135 -5.42 3.05 -11.63
CA ILE A 135 -6.32 3.54 -10.57
C ILE A 135 -6.24 5.07 -10.45
N GLY A 136 -5.05 5.64 -10.51
CA GLY A 136 -4.85 7.09 -10.50
C GLY A 136 -5.54 7.78 -11.68
N LEU A 137 -5.43 7.21 -12.89
CA LEU A 137 -6.08 7.72 -14.10
C LEU A 137 -7.60 7.72 -13.95
N GLY A 138 -8.19 6.64 -13.42
CA GLY A 138 -9.62 6.56 -13.15
C GLY A 138 -10.13 7.63 -12.17
N MET A 139 -9.43 7.81 -11.05
CA MET A 139 -9.74 8.88 -10.09
C MET A 139 -9.58 10.27 -10.73
N GLY A 140 -8.50 10.48 -11.46
CA GLY A 140 -8.19 11.74 -12.12
C GLY A 140 -9.23 12.12 -13.20
N ALA A 141 -9.80 11.11 -13.86
CA ALA A 141 -10.85 11.28 -14.86
C ALA A 141 -12.23 11.61 -14.26
N SER A 142 -12.58 11.00 -13.12
CA SER A 142 -13.90 11.13 -12.48
C SER A 142 -14.30 12.57 -12.16
N GLN A 143 -15.52 13.00 -12.48
CA GLN A 143 -16.02 14.36 -12.18
C GLN A 143 -17.05 14.38 -11.03
N ASN A 144 -17.34 13.23 -10.42
CA ASN A 144 -18.38 13.09 -9.41
C ASN A 144 -17.78 13.25 -8.01
N VAL A 145 -18.13 14.35 -7.33
CA VAL A 145 -17.65 14.68 -5.98
C VAL A 145 -18.03 13.60 -4.96
N CYS A 146 -19.22 13.02 -5.13
CA CYS A 146 -19.79 11.99 -4.27
C CYS A 146 -19.03 10.65 -4.36
N THR A 147 -18.38 10.39 -5.50
CA THR A 147 -17.49 9.22 -5.70
C THR A 147 -16.06 9.54 -5.27
N ILE A 148 -15.54 10.72 -5.62
CA ILE A 148 -14.14 11.10 -5.34
C ILE A 148 -13.87 11.13 -3.84
N ARG A 149 -14.78 11.68 -3.02
CA ARG A 149 -14.59 11.81 -1.57
C ARG A 149 -14.27 10.48 -0.87
N PRO A 150 -15.13 9.45 -0.91
CA PRO A 150 -14.83 8.18 -0.27
C PRO A 150 -13.70 7.43 -0.99
N LEU A 151 -13.57 7.57 -2.30
CA LEU A 151 -12.49 6.94 -3.08
C LEU A 151 -11.11 7.44 -2.65
N VAL A 152 -10.94 8.72 -2.32
CA VAL A 152 -9.66 9.24 -1.79
C VAL A 152 -9.33 8.62 -0.43
N ALA A 153 -10.31 8.50 0.46
CA ALA A 153 -10.11 7.86 1.76
C ALA A 153 -9.74 6.37 1.60
N ALA A 154 -10.48 5.64 0.77
CA ALA A 154 -10.19 4.24 0.44
C ALA A 154 -8.81 4.08 -0.19
N MET A 155 -8.42 4.96 -1.11
CA MET A 155 -7.09 4.95 -1.75
C MET A 155 -5.97 5.21 -0.77
N CYS A 156 -6.13 6.11 0.20
CA CYS A 156 -5.11 6.32 1.24
C CYS A 156 -4.84 5.03 2.03
N PHE A 157 -5.89 4.32 2.45
CA PHE A 157 -5.74 3.06 3.17
C PHE A 157 -5.19 1.93 2.29
N HIS A 158 -5.69 1.81 1.05
CA HIS A 158 -5.19 0.85 0.06
C HIS A 158 -3.68 1.01 -0.16
N GLN A 159 -3.25 2.24 -0.46
CA GLN A 159 -1.85 2.58 -0.72
C GLN A 159 -0.98 2.41 0.53
N MET A 160 -1.53 2.59 1.73
CA MET A 160 -0.80 2.28 2.97
C MET A 160 -0.53 0.77 3.10
N PHE A 161 -1.53 -0.08 2.86
CA PHE A 161 -1.37 -1.54 2.96
C PHE A 161 -0.47 -2.11 1.86
N GLU A 162 -0.62 -1.65 0.62
CA GLU A 162 0.29 -2.01 -0.47
C GLU A 162 1.73 -1.59 -0.16
N GLY A 163 1.90 -0.37 0.37
CA GLY A 163 3.20 0.16 0.79
C GLY A 163 3.85 -0.68 1.88
N MET A 164 3.09 -1.13 2.88
CA MET A 164 3.62 -1.99 3.94
C MET A 164 4.09 -3.35 3.39
N GLY A 165 3.35 -3.94 2.44
CA GLY A 165 3.75 -5.18 1.76
C GLY A 165 5.05 -5.02 0.96
N LEU A 166 5.14 -3.96 0.16
CA LEU A 166 6.35 -3.61 -0.59
C LEU A 166 7.54 -3.32 0.33
N GLY A 167 7.33 -2.53 1.40
CA GLY A 167 8.35 -2.21 2.40
C GLY A 167 8.92 -3.47 3.07
N GLY A 168 8.07 -4.47 3.34
CA GLY A 168 8.49 -5.80 3.80
C GLY A 168 9.38 -6.52 2.79
N CYS A 169 9.02 -6.52 1.50
CA CYS A 169 9.82 -7.12 0.43
C CYS A 169 11.19 -6.41 0.26
N ILE A 170 11.20 -5.08 0.35
CA ILE A 170 12.43 -4.27 0.29
C ILE A 170 13.40 -4.63 1.43
N LEU A 171 12.88 -4.91 2.64
CA LEU A 171 13.72 -5.37 3.76
C LEU A 171 14.36 -6.72 3.50
N GLN A 172 13.65 -7.63 2.85
CA GLN A 172 14.11 -8.98 2.56
C GLN A 172 15.11 -9.04 1.39
N ALA A 173 15.05 -8.07 0.47
CA ALA A 173 15.97 -7.97 -0.68
C ALA A 173 17.36 -7.39 -0.34
N GLU A 174 17.53 -6.88 0.88
CA GLU A 174 18.77 -6.29 1.41
C GLU A 174 19.40 -5.22 0.50
N TYR A 175 18.58 -4.45 -0.22
CA TYR A 175 19.07 -3.40 -1.11
C TYR A 175 19.85 -2.31 -0.37
N GLY A 176 20.79 -1.66 -1.05
CA GLY A 176 21.44 -0.44 -0.54
C GLY A 176 20.47 0.74 -0.47
N ARG A 177 20.80 1.77 0.33
CA ARG A 177 19.97 2.97 0.53
C ARG A 177 19.49 3.60 -0.78
N ARG A 178 20.38 3.71 -1.78
CA ARG A 178 20.05 4.26 -3.10
C ARG A 178 18.90 3.54 -3.77
N MET A 179 18.98 2.21 -3.86
CA MET A 179 17.94 1.40 -4.50
C MET A 179 16.65 1.44 -3.69
N ARG A 180 16.72 1.37 -2.35
CA ARG A 180 15.53 1.55 -1.49
C ARG A 180 14.82 2.88 -1.75
N SER A 181 15.57 3.98 -1.85
CA SER A 181 15.01 5.29 -2.16
C SER A 181 14.37 5.36 -3.55
N VAL A 182 14.94 4.67 -4.55
CA VAL A 182 14.36 4.60 -5.90
C VAL A 182 13.01 3.86 -5.90
N LEU A 183 12.91 2.70 -5.23
CA LEU A 183 11.64 1.97 -5.14
C LEU A 183 10.58 2.80 -4.39
N VAL A 184 10.94 3.39 -3.24
CA VAL A 184 10.02 4.26 -2.48
C VAL A 184 9.52 5.45 -3.33
N PHE A 185 10.41 6.02 -4.16
CA PHE A 185 10.06 7.12 -5.06
C PHE A 185 9.03 6.69 -6.12
N PHE A 186 9.28 5.59 -6.83
CA PHE A 186 8.35 5.09 -7.86
C PHE A 186 7.01 4.70 -7.24
N PHE A 187 7.00 3.92 -6.17
CA PHE A 187 5.78 3.59 -5.44
C PHE A 187 4.95 4.83 -5.05
N SER A 188 5.59 5.86 -4.48
CA SER A 188 4.87 7.00 -3.92
C SER A 188 4.42 8.03 -4.95
N THR A 189 5.11 8.13 -6.10
CA THR A 189 4.82 9.15 -7.12
C THR A 189 3.92 8.64 -8.24
N THR A 190 3.81 7.33 -8.43
CA THR A 190 3.07 6.75 -9.55
C THR A 190 1.56 7.02 -9.48
N THR A 191 0.92 6.87 -8.30
CA THR A 191 -0.51 7.20 -8.14
C THR A 191 -0.79 8.69 -8.35
N PRO A 192 -0.05 9.63 -7.71
CA PRO A 192 -0.11 11.06 -8.04
C PRO A 192 0.04 11.39 -9.52
N PHE A 193 1.00 10.74 -10.18
CA PHE A 193 1.22 10.88 -11.62
C PHE A 193 0.01 10.39 -12.42
N GLY A 194 -0.55 9.23 -12.08
CA GLY A 194 -1.77 8.70 -12.70
C GLY A 194 -2.96 9.66 -12.54
N ILE A 195 -3.13 10.25 -11.36
CA ILE A 195 -4.17 11.28 -11.10
C ILE A 195 -3.95 12.48 -12.01
N ALA A 196 -2.75 13.06 -12.03
CA ALA A 196 -2.42 14.20 -12.87
C ALA A 196 -2.64 13.91 -14.37
N LEU A 197 -2.25 12.72 -14.82
CA LEU A 197 -2.49 12.24 -16.18
C LEU A 197 -3.98 12.10 -16.49
N GLY A 198 -4.77 11.53 -15.56
CA GLY A 198 -6.22 11.46 -15.67
C GLY A 198 -6.87 12.85 -15.80
N LEU A 199 -6.45 13.82 -14.98
CA LEU A 199 -6.90 15.21 -15.12
C LEU A 199 -6.55 15.79 -16.49
N ALA A 200 -5.33 15.58 -16.97
CA ALA A 200 -4.90 16.10 -18.28
C ALA A 200 -5.72 15.49 -19.42
N LEU A 201 -5.99 14.19 -19.37
CA LEU A 201 -6.72 13.47 -20.40
C LEU A 201 -8.21 13.83 -20.45
N THR A 202 -8.83 14.27 -19.35
CA THR A 202 -10.25 14.70 -19.36
C THR A 202 -10.54 15.85 -20.33
N ARG A 203 -9.51 16.59 -20.76
CA ARG A 203 -9.66 17.67 -21.75
C ARG A 203 -9.72 17.20 -23.20
N VAL A 204 -9.26 15.98 -23.47
CA VAL A 204 -9.07 15.46 -24.84
C VAL A 204 -9.82 14.14 -25.04
N TYR A 205 -10.11 13.41 -23.96
CA TYR A 205 -10.64 12.06 -23.98
C TYR A 205 -11.94 11.97 -23.19
N ARG A 206 -12.95 11.33 -23.78
CA ARG A 206 -14.17 10.93 -23.07
C ARG A 206 -13.92 9.60 -22.38
N ASP A 207 -13.88 9.64 -21.07
CA ASP A 207 -13.77 8.52 -20.14
C ASP A 207 -14.89 7.47 -20.30
N ASN A 208 -16.04 7.86 -20.87
CA ASN A 208 -17.14 6.95 -21.18
C ASN A 208 -17.12 6.36 -22.61
N SER A 209 -16.04 6.54 -23.36
CA SER A 209 -15.90 5.92 -24.70
C SER A 209 -15.69 4.40 -24.59
N PRO A 210 -16.28 3.57 -25.48
CA PRO A 210 -16.06 2.13 -25.48
C PRO A 210 -14.57 1.74 -25.51
N THR A 211 -13.76 2.44 -26.31
CA THR A 211 -12.31 2.20 -26.38
C THR A 211 -11.61 2.52 -25.06
N ALA A 212 -12.03 3.58 -24.36
CA ALA A 212 -11.51 3.95 -23.04
C ALA A 212 -11.71 2.82 -22.03
N LEU A 213 -12.96 2.36 -21.94
CA LEU A 213 -13.39 1.34 -21.00
C LEU A 213 -12.71 0.00 -21.29
N VAL A 214 -12.55 -0.37 -22.57
CA VAL A 214 -11.83 -1.59 -22.96
C VAL A 214 -10.35 -1.52 -22.56
N VAL A 215 -9.65 -0.41 -22.86
CA VAL A 215 -8.22 -0.28 -22.53
C VAL A 215 -8.00 -0.28 -21.01
N VAL A 216 -8.78 0.51 -20.27
CA VAL A 216 -8.71 0.56 -18.80
C VAL A 216 -9.05 -0.81 -18.20
N GLY A 217 -10.09 -1.48 -18.71
CA GLY A 217 -10.47 -2.81 -18.27
C GLY A 217 -9.39 -3.86 -18.49
N LEU A 218 -8.75 -3.87 -19.66
CA LEU A 218 -7.64 -4.79 -19.96
C LEU A 218 -6.42 -4.54 -19.08
N LEU A 219 -6.02 -3.27 -18.93
CA LEU A 219 -4.90 -2.89 -18.07
C LEU A 219 -5.17 -3.25 -16.60
N ASN A 220 -6.40 -3.01 -16.12
CA ASN A 220 -6.79 -3.38 -14.76
C ASN A 220 -6.81 -4.90 -14.55
N ALA A 221 -7.34 -5.67 -15.52
CA ALA A 221 -7.35 -7.13 -15.45
C ALA A 221 -5.93 -7.73 -15.45
N ALA A 222 -5.06 -7.25 -16.35
CA ALA A 222 -3.67 -7.69 -16.41
C ALA A 222 -2.92 -7.37 -15.11
N SER A 223 -3.10 -6.16 -14.59
CA SER A 223 -2.48 -5.74 -13.34
C SER A 223 -3.00 -6.52 -12.12
N ALA A 224 -4.31 -6.75 -12.04
CA ALA A 224 -4.92 -7.53 -10.97
C ALA A 224 -4.45 -9.00 -11.00
N GLY A 225 -4.28 -9.60 -12.18
CA GLY A 225 -3.73 -10.94 -12.33
C GLY A 225 -2.29 -11.04 -11.81
N LEU A 226 -1.44 -10.07 -12.17
CA LEU A 226 -0.06 -10.01 -11.69
C LEU A 226 0.02 -9.84 -10.16
N LEU A 227 -0.75 -8.90 -9.59
CA LEU A 227 -0.75 -8.67 -8.14
C LEU A 227 -1.30 -9.85 -7.35
N HIS A 228 -2.33 -10.55 -7.87
CA HIS A 228 -2.81 -11.80 -7.25
C HIS A 228 -1.76 -12.90 -7.29
N TYR A 229 -1.05 -13.07 -8.42
CA TYR A 229 0.04 -14.03 -8.50
C TYR A 229 1.14 -13.71 -7.49
N MET A 230 1.58 -12.45 -7.42
CA MET A 230 2.58 -12.01 -6.44
C MET A 230 2.12 -12.24 -5.00
N ALA A 231 0.87 -11.91 -4.67
CA ALA A 231 0.35 -12.10 -3.34
C ALA A 231 0.26 -13.59 -2.96
N LEU A 232 -0.35 -14.42 -3.80
CA LEU A 232 -0.61 -15.83 -3.48
C LEU A 232 0.64 -16.70 -3.59
N VAL A 233 1.37 -16.59 -4.69
CA VAL A 233 2.46 -17.51 -5.05
C VAL A 233 3.80 -17.03 -4.49
N GLU A 234 4.11 -15.74 -4.60
CA GLU A 234 5.44 -15.23 -4.22
C GLU A 234 5.52 -14.85 -2.74
N LEU A 235 4.45 -14.28 -2.17
CA LEU A 235 4.42 -13.85 -0.77
C LEU A 235 3.81 -14.91 0.15
N LEU A 236 2.52 -15.24 -0.02
CA LEU A 236 1.82 -16.14 0.90
C LEU A 236 2.39 -17.56 0.88
N ALA A 237 2.64 -18.16 -0.29
CA ALA A 237 3.18 -19.51 -0.32
C ALA A 237 4.58 -19.58 0.33
N ALA A 238 5.43 -18.58 0.12
CA ALA A 238 6.75 -18.51 0.75
C ALA A 238 6.67 -18.37 2.28
N ASP A 239 5.75 -17.54 2.78
CA ASP A 239 5.57 -17.32 4.23
C ASP A 239 4.90 -18.52 4.92
N PHE A 240 3.92 -19.16 4.27
CA PHE A 240 3.18 -20.28 4.85
C PHE A 240 3.93 -21.61 4.76
N MET A 241 4.79 -21.82 3.77
CA MET A 241 5.58 -23.05 3.65
C MET A 241 6.88 -23.03 4.47
N GLY A 242 7.15 -21.94 5.19
CA GLY A 242 8.31 -21.83 6.06
C GLY A 242 8.23 -22.77 7.27
N PRO A 243 9.37 -23.37 7.70
CA PRO A 243 9.39 -24.34 8.80
C PRO A 243 8.93 -23.74 10.15
N LYS A 244 9.08 -22.43 10.33
CA LYS A 244 8.60 -21.72 11.53
C LYS A 244 7.07 -21.70 11.64
N LEU A 245 6.36 -21.50 10.53
CA LEU A 245 4.90 -21.46 10.52
C LEU A 245 4.30 -22.86 10.55
N GLN A 246 4.86 -23.77 9.74
CA GLN A 246 4.45 -25.18 9.68
C GLN A 246 4.67 -25.93 11.00
N GLY A 247 5.67 -25.54 11.79
CA GLY A 247 5.92 -26.14 13.11
C GLY A 247 4.98 -25.68 14.23
N ASN A 248 4.11 -24.70 14.01
CA ASN A 248 3.26 -24.12 15.06
C ASN A 248 1.85 -23.78 14.57
N VAL A 249 0.90 -24.69 14.80
CA VAL A 249 -0.51 -24.56 14.39
C VAL A 249 -1.17 -23.28 14.91
N ARG A 250 -0.83 -22.81 16.11
CA ARG A 250 -1.38 -21.55 16.64
C ARG A 250 -0.93 -20.35 15.82
N LEU A 251 0.34 -20.32 15.43
CA LEU A 251 0.90 -19.26 14.60
C LEU A 251 0.35 -19.33 13.18
N GLN A 252 0.19 -20.54 12.63
CA GLN A 252 -0.42 -20.76 11.33
C GLN A 252 -1.89 -20.28 11.28
N LEU A 253 -2.69 -20.58 12.31
CA LEU A 253 -4.06 -20.09 12.41
C LEU A 253 -4.12 -18.56 12.55
N ALA A 254 -3.24 -17.98 13.38
CA ALA A 254 -3.14 -16.54 13.53
C ALA A 254 -2.75 -15.84 12.21
N ALA A 255 -1.83 -16.42 11.44
CA ALA A 255 -1.44 -15.91 10.12
C ALA A 255 -2.60 -16.01 9.11
N PHE A 256 -3.32 -17.13 9.07
CA PHE A 256 -4.50 -17.27 8.22
C PHE A 256 -5.60 -16.25 8.57
N LEU A 257 -5.89 -16.06 9.85
CA LEU A 257 -6.84 -15.04 10.30
C LEU A 257 -6.37 -13.64 9.91
N ALA A 258 -5.08 -13.33 10.02
CA ALA A 258 -4.53 -12.04 9.60
C ALA A 258 -4.69 -11.81 8.09
N VAL A 259 -4.43 -12.84 7.26
CA VAL A 259 -4.67 -12.78 5.81
C VAL A 259 -6.16 -12.53 5.49
N LEU A 260 -7.06 -13.27 6.14
CA LEU A 260 -8.51 -13.12 5.94
C LEU A 260 -9.01 -11.75 6.40
N LEU A 261 -8.49 -11.23 7.52
CA LEU A 261 -8.80 -9.88 7.99
C LEU A 261 -8.29 -8.81 7.02
N GLY A 262 -7.08 -8.98 6.47
CA GLY A 262 -6.53 -8.11 5.44
C GLY A 262 -7.40 -8.11 4.17
N ALA A 263 -7.69 -9.30 3.62
CA ALA A 263 -8.54 -9.45 2.44
C ALA A 263 -9.97 -8.91 2.68
N GLY A 264 -10.55 -9.18 3.84
CA GLY A 264 -11.84 -8.66 4.26
C GLY A 264 -11.84 -7.14 4.39
N GLY A 265 -10.78 -6.55 4.97
CA GLY A 265 -10.61 -5.10 5.07
C GLY A 265 -10.54 -4.43 3.70
N MET A 266 -9.76 -4.98 2.78
CA MET A 266 -9.69 -4.49 1.38
C MET A 266 -11.05 -4.60 0.66
N SER A 267 -11.80 -5.69 0.89
CA SER A 267 -13.15 -5.89 0.34
C SER A 267 -14.17 -4.87 0.88
N VAL A 268 -14.14 -4.59 2.19
CA VAL A 268 -15.00 -3.56 2.79
C VAL A 268 -14.72 -2.21 2.15
N MET A 269 -13.44 -1.81 1.99
CA MET A 269 -13.09 -0.54 1.34
C MET A 269 -13.68 -0.42 -0.07
N ALA A 270 -13.70 -1.51 -0.84
CA ALA A 270 -14.28 -1.52 -2.19
C ALA A 270 -15.80 -1.29 -2.20
N LYS A 271 -16.50 -1.57 -1.09
CA LYS A 271 -17.96 -1.34 -1.00
C LYS A 271 -18.31 0.13 -0.79
N TRP A 272 -17.38 0.93 -0.29
CA TRP A 272 -17.57 2.34 0.01
C TRP A 272 -16.90 3.28 -1.00
N ALA A 273 -16.02 2.76 -1.86
CA ALA A 273 -15.31 3.49 -2.93
C ALA A 273 -16.15 3.56 -4.22
#